data_AF-A0A2A5M362-F1
#
_entry.id   AF-A0A2A5M362-F1
#
_cell.length_a   1.000
_cell.length_b   1.000
_cell.length_c   1.000
_cell.angle_alpha   90.00
_cell.angle_beta   90.00
_cell.angle_gamma   90.00
#
_symmetry.space_group_name_H-M   'P 1'
#
loop_
_entity.id
_entity.type
_entity.pdbx_description
1 polymer ?
#
loop_
_entity_poly.entity_id
_entity_poly.type
_entity_poly.pdbx_seq_one_letter_code
_entity_poly.pdbx_strand_id
1 'polypeptide(L)' 'MINIKLIEHIFKAASISRWNDYPRMANLVELDKQAHKFIIAYFIAKMEKDVDMRVIIEGGIFE' A
#
# COMPACT_ATOMS: atom_id res chain seq x y z
N MET A 1 0.67 -23.83 7.73
CA MET A 1 -0.42 -22.97 8.26
C MET A 1 0.13 -21.58 8.51
N ILE A 2 -0.59 -20.55 8.11
CA ILE A 2 -0.24 -19.16 8.44
C ILE A 2 -0.48 -18.97 9.95
N ASN A 3 0.51 -18.42 10.66
CA ASN A 3 0.44 -18.20 12.11
C ASN A 3 -0.39 -16.95 12.42
N ILE A 4 -1.26 -17.00 13.43
CA ILE A 4 -2.03 -15.84 13.91
C ILE A 4 -1.13 -14.64 14.25
N LYS A 5 0.05 -14.89 14.84
CA LYS A 5 1.03 -13.84 15.18
C LYS A 5 1.53 -13.11 13.94
N LEU A 6 1.66 -13.81 12.80
CA LEU A 6 2.06 -13.20 11.54
C LEU A 6 0.96 -12.28 11.01
N ILE A 7 -0.30 -12.74 11.05
CA ILE A 7 -1.45 -11.94 10.62
C ILE A 7 -1.58 -10.67 11.47
N GLU A 8 -1.47 -10.79 12.79
CA GLU A 8 -1.49 -9.63 13.69
C GLU A 8 -0.36 -8.65 13.40
N HIS A 9 0.84 -9.16 13.06
CA HIS A 9 1.97 -8.31 12.73
C HIS A 9 1.74 -7.52 11.44
N ILE A 10 1.23 -8.17 10.39
CA ILE A 10 0.86 -7.53 9.12
C ILE A 10 -0.22 -6.46 9.36
N PHE A 11 -1.26 -6.78 10.14
CA PHE A 11 -2.34 -5.85 10.44
C PHE A 11 -1.86 -4.62 11.22
N LYS A 12 -0.97 -4.82 12.19
CA LYS A 12 -0.34 -3.72 12.94
C LYS A 12 0.48 -2.83 12.02
N ALA A 13 1.30 -3.41 11.14
CA ALA A 13 2.10 -2.65 10.17
C ALA A 13 1.22 -1.83 9.22
N ALA A 14 0.15 -2.42 8.68
CA ALA A 14 -0.81 -1.74 7.81
C ALA A 14 -1.55 -0.58 8.51
N SER A 15 -1.74 -0.70 9.83
CA SER A 15 -2.51 0.25 10.64
C SER A 15 -1.64 1.34 11.31
N ILE A 16 -0.34 1.42 11.00
CA ILE A 16 0.53 2.47 11.55
C ILE A 16 0.03 3.84 11.09
N SER A 17 -0.26 4.71 12.05
CA SER A 17 -0.68 6.09 11.76
C SER A 17 0.44 6.88 11.07
N ARG A 18 0.07 7.66 10.05
CA ARG A 18 0.97 8.53 9.29
C ARG A 18 0.69 9.99 9.60
N TRP A 19 1.70 10.84 9.34
CA TRP A 19 1.66 12.29 9.58
C TRP A 19 1.39 12.62 11.07
N ASN A 20 2.05 11.91 11.97
CA ASN A 20 1.85 12.08 13.42
C ASN A 20 2.52 13.36 13.95
N ASP A 21 3.52 13.89 13.23
CA ASP A 21 4.31 15.05 13.66
C ASP A 21 3.66 16.40 13.29
N TYR A 22 2.54 16.38 12.57
CA TYR A 22 1.84 17.59 12.08
C TYR A 22 0.33 17.49 12.32
N PRO A 23 -0.38 18.63 12.47
CA PRO A 23 -1.84 18.65 12.44
C PRO A 23 -2.34 18.02 11.13
N ARG A 24 -3.18 16.99 11.25
CA ARG A 24 -3.69 16.21 10.11
C ARG A 24 -5.18 16.40 9.94
N MET A 25 -5.58 16.71 8.71
CA MET A 25 -6.99 16.94 8.32
C MET A 25 -7.75 15.62 8.10
N ALA A 26 -7.04 14.49 8.02
CA ALA A 26 -7.61 13.18 7.80
C ALA A 26 -6.88 12.12 8.64
N ASN A 27 -7.55 10.99 8.86
CA ASN A 27 -6.92 9.82 9.45
C ASN A 27 -6.25 8.99 8.36
N LEU A 28 -4.92 8.99 8.34
CA LEU A 28 -4.12 8.25 7.38
C LEU A 28 -3.33 7.16 8.09
N VAL A 29 -3.40 5.94 7.55
CA VAL A 29 -2.54 4.82 7.94
C VAL A 29 -1.58 4.45 6.83
N GLU A 30 -0.62 3.57 7.13
CA GLU A 30 0.36 3.09 6.17
C GLU A 30 -0.30 2.41 4.96
N LEU A 31 -1.38 1.65 5.18
CA LEU A 31 -2.15 1.05 4.09
C LEU A 31 -2.70 2.08 3.11
N ASP A 32 -3.24 3.20 3.60
CA ASP A 32 -3.77 4.26 2.74
C ASP A 32 -2.67 4.87 1.87
N LYS A 33 -1.48 5.08 2.45
CA LYS A 33 -0.30 5.58 1.73
C LYS A 33 0.10 4.62 0.62
N GLN A 34 0.12 3.32 0.91
CA GLN A 34 0.51 2.29 -0.06
C GLN A 34 -0.53 2.14 -1.18
N ALA A 35 -1.82 2.10 -0.82
CA ALA A 35 -2.92 2.07 -1.79
C ALA A 35 -2.90 3.28 -2.74
N HIS A 36 -2.58 4.47 -2.23
CA HIS A 36 -2.49 5.67 -3.05
C HIS A 36 -1.32 5.62 -4.04
N LYS A 37 -0.14 5.13 -3.63
CA LYS A 37 0.99 4.91 -4.55
C LYS A 37 0.63 3.87 -5.62
N PHE A 38 0.03 2.75 -5.20
CA PHE A 38 -0.35 1.67 -6.10
C PHE A 38 -1.34 2.12 -7.16
N ILE A 39 -2.40 2.85 -6.79
CA ILE A 39 -3.43 3.26 -7.75
C ILE A 39 -2.86 4.22 -8.81
N ILE A 40 -1.94 5.11 -8.43
CA ILE A 40 -1.22 5.97 -9.37
C ILE A 40 -0.40 5.13 -10.35
N ALA A 41 0.41 4.19 -9.84
CA ALA A 41 1.20 3.29 -10.68
C ALA A 41 0.34 2.44 -11.62
N TYR A 42 -0.79 1.93 -11.13
CA TYR A 42 -1.77 1.19 -11.92
C TYR A 42 -2.34 2.02 -13.08
N PHE A 43 -2.73 3.26 -12.83
CA PHE A 43 -3.23 4.14 -13.89
C PHE A 43 -2.16 4.48 -14.92
N ILE A 44 -0.93 4.81 -14.48
CA ILE A 44 0.20 5.06 -15.40
C ILE A 44 0.46 3.82 -16.26
N ALA A 45 0.57 2.64 -15.64
CA ALA A 45 0.80 1.39 -16.36
C ALA A 45 -0.31 1.08 -17.39
N LYS A 46 -1.56 1.44 -17.10
CA LYS A 46 -2.69 1.28 -18.03
C LYS A 46 -2.64 2.19 -19.24
N MET A 47 -1.91 3.31 -19.17
CA MET A 47 -1.75 4.27 -20.27
C MET A 47 -0.58 3.91 -21.19
N GLU A 48 0.39 3.14 -20.69
CA GLU A 48 1.57 2.71 -21.42
C GLU A 48 1.32 1.40 -22.21
N LYS A 49 2.18 1.14 -23.21
CA LYS A 49 2.20 -0.12 -23.95
C LYS A 49 3.22 -1.08 -23.35
N ASP A 50 2.96 -2.38 -23.48
CA ASP A 50 3.89 -3.46 -23.12
C ASP A 50 4.34 -3.51 -21.65
N VAL A 51 3.50 -3.03 -20.72
CA VAL A 51 3.75 -3.15 -19.27
C VAL A 51 3.23 -4.48 -18.74
N ASP A 52 4.06 -5.22 -17.99
CA ASP A 52 3.57 -6.40 -17.25
C ASP A 52 2.80 -5.95 -16.00
N MET A 53 1.48 -5.99 -16.10
CA MET A 53 0.58 -5.62 -15.00
C MET A 53 0.76 -6.51 -13.76
N ARG A 54 1.31 -7.72 -13.86
CA ARG A 54 1.59 -8.57 -12.69
C ARG A 54 2.65 -7.92 -11.81
N VAL A 55 3.70 -7.37 -12.41
CA VAL A 55 4.76 -6.66 -11.69
C VAL A 55 4.20 -5.44 -10.95
N ILE A 56 3.24 -4.73 -11.56
CA ILE A 56 2.58 -3.58 -10.92
C ILE A 56 1.76 -4.02 -9.71
N ILE A 57 1.02 -5.12 -9.83
CA ILE A 57 0.20 -5.68 -8.73
C ILE A 57 1.09 -6.20 -7.60
N GLU A 58 2.14 -6.96 -7.93
CA GLU A 58 3.11 -7.47 -6.96
C GLU A 58 3.83 -6.33 -6.23
N GLY A 59 4.29 -5.31 -6.98
CA GLY A 59 4.90 -4.11 -6.41
C GLY A 59 3.95 -3.37 -5.47
N GLY A 60 2.66 -3.29 -5.79
CA GLY A 60 1.67 -2.66 -4.90
C GLY A 60 1.42 -3.38 -3.57
N ILE A 61 1.82 -4.66 -3.46
CA ILE A 61 1.68 -5.46 -2.23
C ILE A 61 2.98 -5.47 -1.43
N PHE A 62 4.15 -5.46 -2.10
CA PHE A 62 5.44 -5.73 -1.47
C PHE A 62 6.37 -4.50 -1.32
N GLU A 63 6.11 -3.37 -1.96
CA GLU A 63 6.88 -2.10 -1.88
C GLU A 63 6.08 -0.95 -1.24
#